data_AF-A0A3N2CYU5-F1
#
_entry.id   AF-A0A3N2CYU5-F1
#
_cell.length_a   1.000
_cell.length_b   1.000
_cell.length_c   1.000
_cell.angle_alpha   90.00
_cell.angle_beta   90.00
_cell.angle_gamma   90.00
#
_symmetry.space_group_name_H-M   'P 1'
#
loop_
_entity.id
_entity.type
_entity.pdbx_description
1 polymer ?
#
loop_
_entity_poly.entity_id
_entity_poly.type
_entity_poly.pdbx_seq_one_letter_code
_entity_poly.pdbx_strand_id
1 'polypeptide(L)'
;MTGPGRPWCPAVPEPGEATITKRALVTVPSILLALTLTACGSSEESTGSAGDSASGSGSAESSAPAEPDATPADYAALVTTLFAQQEAVEKATSAEDFNRQADFPDGISIAEFDEKNRKLCLQDEGKDISVDFDVSDDEAFVASTGLCDDQEEVARLVSDESTKDGIGIEGDREVGAAIKQAFVDKFGA
;
A
#
# COMPACT_ATOMS: atom_id res chain seq x y z
N MET A 1 -64.44 -45.62 -22.29
CA MET A 1 -63.33 -44.65 -22.28
C MET A 1 -62.36 -45.06 -23.38
N THR A 2 -62.25 -44.22 -24.39
CA THR A 2 -61.56 -44.37 -25.68
C THR A 2 -60.04 -44.19 -25.51
N GLY A 3 -59.19 -45.03 -26.12
CA GLY A 3 -57.76 -44.72 -26.35
C GLY A 3 -57.58 -43.96 -27.67
N PRO A 4 -56.40 -43.98 -28.34
CA PRO A 4 -54.99 -43.85 -27.94
C PRO A 4 -54.34 -42.60 -28.61
N GLY A 5 -53.04 -42.30 -28.38
CA GLY A 5 -52.27 -41.45 -29.32
C GLY A 5 -51.16 -40.56 -28.73
N ARG A 6 -49.90 -40.98 -28.91
CA ARG A 6 -48.84 -40.07 -29.40
C ARG A 6 -48.91 -40.21 -30.94
N PRO A 7 -48.66 -39.17 -31.77
CA PRO A 7 -47.43 -38.37 -31.77
C PRO A 7 -47.64 -36.89 -32.16
N TRP A 8 -46.60 -36.06 -32.04
CA TRP A 8 -46.17 -35.07 -33.04
C TRP A 8 -44.81 -34.51 -32.58
N CYS A 9 -43.76 -34.96 -33.27
CA CYS A 9 -42.53 -34.21 -33.53
C CYS A 9 -42.43 -34.21 -35.07
N PRO A 10 -42.00 -33.13 -35.74
CA PRO A 10 -40.60 -32.65 -35.75
C PRO A 10 -40.53 -31.08 -35.77
N ALA A 11 -39.42 -30.33 -35.81
CA ALA A 11 -38.12 -30.53 -36.45
C ALA A 11 -37.00 -29.63 -35.85
N VAL A 12 -35.79 -30.19 -35.83
CA VAL A 12 -34.40 -29.65 -35.75
C VAL A 12 -34.02 -29.12 -37.17
N PRO A 13 -33.08 -28.15 -37.46
CA PRO A 13 -31.62 -28.15 -37.15
C PRO A 13 -30.91 -26.77 -36.90
N GLU A 14 -29.87 -26.69 -36.03
CA GLU A 14 -28.38 -26.64 -36.26
C GLU A 14 -27.84 -25.30 -36.84
N PRO A 15 -26.53 -24.90 -36.72
CA PRO A 15 -25.34 -25.71 -36.40
C PRO A 15 -24.28 -25.07 -35.46
N GLY A 16 -23.28 -25.88 -35.10
CA GLY A 16 -21.90 -25.40 -34.93
C GLY A 16 -21.24 -25.68 -33.57
N GLU A 17 -20.49 -26.78 -33.52
CA GLU A 17 -19.10 -26.92 -33.00
C GLU A 17 -18.66 -25.93 -31.88
N ALA A 18 -18.14 -26.35 -30.72
CA ALA A 18 -16.96 -27.19 -30.53
C ALA A 18 -16.84 -27.53 -29.01
N THR A 19 -16.58 -28.76 -28.61
CA THR A 19 -15.24 -29.28 -28.28
C THR A 19 -14.58 -28.60 -27.07
N ILE A 20 -14.52 -29.34 -25.95
CA ILE A 20 -13.42 -29.47 -24.95
C ILE A 20 -12.94 -28.13 -24.33
N THR A 21 -12.85 -27.98 -23.00
CA THR A 21 -11.56 -28.08 -22.30
C THR A 21 -11.74 -27.99 -20.78
N LYS A 22 -11.07 -28.92 -20.09
CA LYS A 22 -10.71 -28.89 -18.66
C LYS A 22 -10.38 -27.46 -18.18
N ARG A 23 -11.10 -26.93 -17.20
CA ARG A 23 -10.50 -25.98 -16.24
C ARG A 23 -9.99 -26.83 -15.08
N ALA A 24 -8.86 -27.52 -15.24
CA ALA A 24 -7.54 -26.98 -14.90
C ALA A 24 -7.61 -26.24 -13.55
N LEU A 25 -7.33 -26.98 -12.48
CA LEU A 25 -6.68 -26.44 -11.28
C LEU A 25 -5.48 -25.65 -11.78
N VAL A 26 -5.63 -24.33 -11.92
CA VAL A 26 -4.50 -23.45 -12.14
C VAL A 26 -3.78 -23.39 -10.80
N THR A 27 -2.76 -24.23 -10.69
CA THR A 27 -1.64 -24.04 -9.80
C THR A 27 -1.12 -22.65 -10.12
N VAL A 28 -1.46 -21.67 -9.27
CA VAL A 28 -0.90 -20.33 -9.38
C VAL A 28 0.59 -20.49 -9.12
N PRO A 29 1.47 -20.24 -10.10
CA PRO A 29 2.89 -20.34 -9.86
C PRO A 29 3.26 -19.25 -8.85
N SER A 30 3.88 -19.68 -7.76
CA SER A 30 4.56 -18.81 -6.80
C SER A 30 5.42 -17.81 -7.57
N ILE A 31 4.97 -16.56 -7.64
CA ILE A 31 5.76 -15.46 -8.17
C ILE A 31 6.77 -15.14 -7.07
N LEU A 32 7.91 -15.83 -7.12
CA LEU A 32 9.13 -15.38 -6.48
C LEU A 32 9.50 -14.05 -7.15
N LEU A 33 9.28 -12.95 -6.44
CA LEU A 33 9.77 -11.62 -6.79
C LEU A 33 11.30 -11.62 -6.72
N ALA A 34 11.94 -12.16 -7.75
CA ALA A 34 13.39 -12.17 -7.90
C ALA A 34 13.85 -10.83 -8.50
N LEU A 35 13.94 -9.81 -7.64
CA LEU A 35 14.54 -8.52 -7.95
C LEU A 35 16.06 -8.71 -8.07
N THR A 36 16.55 -8.81 -9.30
CA THR A 36 17.98 -8.80 -9.61
C THR A 36 18.37 -7.41 -10.08
N LEU A 37 19.00 -6.63 -9.22
CA LEU A 37 19.52 -5.31 -9.59
C LEU A 37 21.00 -5.17 -9.24
N THR A 38 21.74 -5.05 -10.33
CA THR A 38 23.19 -4.87 -10.45
C THR A 38 23.57 -3.47 -10.01
N ALA A 39 24.56 -3.36 -9.13
CA ALA A 39 25.08 -2.10 -8.60
C ALA A 39 25.79 -1.24 -9.65
N CYS A 40 25.66 0.09 -9.53
CA CYS A 40 26.63 1.15 -9.83
C CYS A 40 25.88 2.50 -9.68
N GLY A 41 26.24 3.53 -8.92
CA GLY A 41 27.49 3.99 -8.32
C GLY A 41 27.36 5.52 -8.08
N SER A 42 27.96 6.02 -6.99
CA SER A 42 28.55 7.35 -6.68
C SER A 42 28.19 8.61 -7.53
N SER A 43 28.15 9.86 -7.05
CA SER A 43 28.67 10.58 -5.87
C SER A 43 28.37 12.10 -6.03
N GLU A 44 28.29 12.86 -4.91
CA GLU A 44 28.78 14.25 -4.64
C GLU A 44 28.26 15.43 -5.53
N GLU A 45 28.06 16.70 -5.14
CA GLU A 45 28.60 17.60 -4.09
C GLU A 45 27.79 18.94 -4.07
N SER A 46 28.02 19.79 -3.04
CA SER A 46 28.08 21.29 -3.04
C SER A 46 27.04 22.16 -2.28
N THR A 47 27.50 22.64 -1.10
CA THR A 47 27.69 24.03 -0.60
C THR A 47 26.70 25.20 -0.85
N GLY A 48 26.40 25.97 0.22
CA GLY A 48 26.25 27.45 0.11
C GLY A 48 25.48 28.25 1.19
N SER A 49 26.23 29.05 1.97
CA SER A 49 25.96 30.41 2.52
C SER A 49 24.83 30.77 3.51
N ALA A 50 25.29 31.08 4.74
CA ALA A 50 25.10 32.26 5.60
C ALA A 50 23.94 33.28 5.40
N GLY A 51 23.32 33.65 6.53
CA GLY A 51 22.97 35.06 6.80
C GLY A 51 21.73 35.35 7.66
N ASP A 52 21.98 36.13 8.72
CA ASP A 52 21.09 37.13 9.35
C ASP A 52 20.27 36.77 10.61
N SER A 53 20.34 37.69 11.57
CA SER A 53 19.74 37.64 12.91
C SER A 53 18.70 38.75 13.03
N ALA A 54 17.47 38.40 13.41
CA ALA A 54 16.48 39.38 13.86
C ALA A 54 15.71 38.83 15.07
N SER A 55 15.89 39.48 16.21
CA SER A 55 15.05 39.29 17.40
C SER A 55 13.72 40.04 17.24
N GLY A 56 12.61 39.33 17.40
CA GLY A 56 11.28 39.91 17.58
C GLY A 56 10.61 39.29 18.79
N SER A 57 10.43 40.05 19.86
CA SER A 57 9.56 39.69 20.98
C SER A 57 8.11 40.06 20.66
N GLY A 58 7.21 39.09 20.81
CA GLY A 58 5.76 39.30 20.82
C GLY A 58 5.13 38.15 21.61
N SER A 59 4.42 38.49 22.68
CA SER A 59 3.84 37.53 23.63
C SER A 59 2.54 36.91 23.14
N ALA A 60 2.36 35.66 23.59
CA ALA A 60 1.12 34.94 23.88
C ALA A 60 0.34 34.34 22.71
N GLU A 61 0.44 33.03 22.56
CA GLU A 61 -0.75 32.21 22.39
C GLU A 61 -0.57 30.86 23.09
N SER A 62 -1.70 30.37 23.60
CA SER A 62 -1.85 29.19 24.43
C SER A 62 -1.19 27.98 23.77
N SER A 63 -0.22 27.35 24.46
CA SER A 63 0.39 26.10 24.00
C SER A 63 -0.70 25.02 23.92
N ALA A 64 -1.19 24.79 22.71
CA ALA A 64 -1.80 23.51 22.36
C ALA A 64 -0.82 22.39 22.76
N PRO A 65 -1.31 21.21 23.19
CA PRO A 65 -0.43 20.06 23.33
C PRO A 65 0.36 19.89 22.02
N ALA A 66 1.68 19.75 22.12
CA ALA A 66 2.53 19.53 20.96
C ALA A 66 2.00 18.30 20.21
N GLU A 67 1.58 18.50 18.96
CA GLU A 67 1.22 17.41 18.06
C GLU A 67 2.44 16.47 17.94
N PRO A 68 2.22 15.16 17.80
CA PRO A 68 3.34 14.22 17.73
C PRO A 68 4.29 14.60 16.59
N ASP A 69 5.57 14.81 16.94
CA ASP A 69 6.70 15.12 16.07
C ASP A 69 7.07 13.91 15.18
N ALA A 70 6.11 13.35 14.44
CA ALA A 70 6.39 12.32 13.47
C ALA A 70 7.16 12.93 12.29
N THR A 71 8.35 12.40 12.02
CA THR A 71 9.22 12.86 10.96
C THR A 71 8.95 12.09 9.67
N PRO A 72 9.32 12.63 8.48
CA PRO A 72 9.27 11.88 7.23
C PRO A 72 9.97 10.51 7.30
N ALA A 73 11.03 10.39 8.13
CA ALA A 73 11.74 9.15 8.35
C ALA A 73 10.92 8.11 9.14
N ASP A 74 10.05 8.54 10.05
CA ASP A 74 9.16 7.63 10.79
C ASP A 74 8.15 6.97 9.85
N TYR A 75 7.55 7.74 8.93
CA TYR A 75 6.66 7.20 7.89
C TYR A 75 7.37 6.23 6.94
N ALA A 76 8.58 6.58 6.49
CA ALA A 76 9.40 5.68 5.66
C ALA A 76 9.76 4.38 6.41
N ALA A 77 10.02 4.46 7.72
CA ALA A 77 10.31 3.30 8.54
C ALA A 77 9.10 2.36 8.69
N LEU A 78 7.89 2.90 8.84
CA LEU A 78 6.65 2.11 8.83
C LEU A 78 6.49 1.30 7.54
N VAL A 79 6.64 1.96 6.40
CA VAL A 79 6.54 1.32 5.07
C VAL A 79 7.62 0.27 4.88
N THR A 80 8.86 0.57 5.28
CA THR A 80 9.97 -0.38 5.21
C THR A 80 9.71 -1.60 6.10
N THR A 81 9.17 -1.37 7.31
CA THR A 81 8.82 -2.43 8.26
C THR A 81 7.74 -3.33 7.66
N LEU A 82 6.69 -2.76 7.06
CA LEU A 82 5.66 -3.53 6.37
C LEU A 82 6.27 -4.51 5.36
N PHE A 83 7.12 -4.01 4.46
CA PHE A 83 7.71 -4.81 3.40
C PHE A 83 8.71 -5.85 3.90
N ALA A 84 9.35 -5.62 5.04
CA ALA A 84 10.19 -6.62 5.69
C ALA A 84 9.33 -7.76 6.26
N GLN A 85 8.20 -7.41 6.89
CA GLN A 85 7.34 -8.39 7.55
C GLN A 85 6.45 -9.17 6.59
N GLN A 86 5.99 -8.56 5.49
CA GLN A 86 5.18 -9.26 4.48
C GLN A 86 5.87 -10.49 3.89
N GLU A 87 7.21 -10.51 3.82
CA GLU A 87 7.95 -11.69 3.34
C GLU A 87 7.87 -12.89 4.31
N ALA A 88 7.65 -12.63 5.59
CA ALA A 88 7.53 -13.65 6.63
C ALA A 88 6.07 -14.16 6.79
N VAL A 89 5.08 -13.44 6.27
CA VAL A 89 3.66 -13.76 6.40
C VAL A 89 3.22 -14.65 5.23
N GLU A 90 2.86 -15.91 5.50
CA GLU A 90 2.54 -16.85 4.43
C GLU A 90 1.09 -16.71 3.93
N LYS A 91 0.11 -16.60 4.84
CA LYS A 91 -1.34 -16.55 4.52
C LYS A 91 -2.16 -15.88 5.62
N ALA A 92 -1.91 -14.60 5.88
CA ALA A 92 -2.79 -13.84 6.77
C ALA A 92 -4.18 -13.64 6.16
N THR A 93 -5.22 -13.87 6.95
CA THR A 93 -6.63 -13.65 6.55
C THR A 93 -7.31 -12.53 7.34
N SER A 94 -6.62 -11.98 8.34
CA SER A 94 -7.07 -10.86 9.18
C SER A 94 -5.86 -10.11 9.75
N ALA A 95 -6.09 -8.93 10.31
CA ALA A 95 -5.05 -8.14 10.97
C ALA A 95 -4.45 -8.91 12.17
N GLU A 96 -5.28 -9.56 12.98
CA GLU A 96 -4.84 -10.43 14.08
C GLU A 96 -3.96 -11.59 13.60
N ASP A 97 -4.32 -12.22 12.48
CA ASP A 97 -3.57 -13.32 11.88
C ASP A 97 -2.23 -12.86 11.30
N PHE A 98 -2.21 -11.66 10.70
CA PHE A 98 -0.99 -11.01 10.21
C PHE A 98 -0.04 -10.69 11.37
N ASN A 99 -0.51 -9.97 12.38
CA ASN A 99 0.29 -9.56 13.54
C ASN A 99 0.82 -10.74 14.37
N ARG A 100 0.13 -11.90 14.34
CA ARG A 100 0.64 -13.12 14.99
C ARG A 100 1.83 -13.73 14.24
N GLN A 101 1.92 -13.53 12.93
CA GLN A 101 2.95 -14.11 12.07
C GLN A 101 4.14 -13.16 11.88
N ALA A 102 3.86 -11.86 11.80
CA ALA A 102 4.87 -10.82 11.70
C ALA A 102 5.58 -10.58 13.04
N ASP A 103 6.85 -10.20 12.98
CA ASP A 103 7.66 -9.78 14.13
C ASP A 103 7.80 -8.24 14.10
N PHE A 104 6.67 -7.54 14.29
CA PHE A 104 6.67 -6.09 14.28
C PHE A 104 7.45 -5.52 15.48
N PRO A 105 8.15 -4.40 15.31
CA PRO A 105 8.68 -3.63 16.45
C PRO A 105 7.58 -3.22 17.43
N ASP A 106 7.95 -3.01 18.69
CA ASP A 106 7.03 -2.54 19.72
C ASP A 106 6.29 -1.27 19.27
N GLY A 107 4.96 -1.27 19.41
CA GLY A 107 4.09 -0.14 19.03
C GLY A 107 3.62 -0.17 17.58
N ILE A 108 4.22 -0.98 16.71
CA ILE A 108 3.82 -1.11 15.31
C ILE A 108 2.91 -2.32 15.13
N SER A 109 1.78 -2.14 14.44
CA SER A 109 0.89 -3.25 14.11
C SER A 109 -0.01 -2.95 12.92
N ILE A 110 -0.54 -4.00 12.30
CA ILE A 110 -1.63 -3.89 11.34
C ILE A 110 -2.94 -3.74 12.13
N ALA A 111 -3.62 -2.62 11.98
CA ALA A 111 -4.94 -2.42 12.59
C ALA A 111 -6.08 -2.92 11.68
N GLU A 112 -5.94 -2.70 10.38
CA GLU A 112 -6.92 -3.13 9.38
C GLU A 112 -6.24 -4.02 8.33
N PHE A 113 -6.90 -5.13 7.99
CA PHE A 113 -6.49 -5.99 6.88
C PHE A 113 -7.72 -6.59 6.21
N ASP A 114 -7.92 -6.24 4.96
CA ASP A 114 -8.96 -6.78 4.09
C ASP A 114 -8.32 -7.38 2.83
N GLU A 115 -8.16 -8.70 2.85
CA GLU A 115 -7.63 -9.45 1.71
C GLU A 115 -8.48 -9.26 0.43
N LYS A 116 -9.81 -9.12 0.57
CA LYS A 116 -10.72 -9.05 -0.58
C LYS A 116 -10.62 -7.71 -1.29
N ASN A 117 -10.54 -6.64 -0.51
CA ASN A 117 -10.38 -5.29 -1.01
C ASN A 117 -8.90 -4.92 -1.21
N ARG A 118 -7.97 -5.85 -0.94
CA ARG A 118 -6.52 -5.61 -1.00
C ARG A 118 -6.13 -4.33 -0.24
N LYS A 119 -6.75 -4.14 0.93
CA LYS A 119 -6.53 -3.00 1.81
C LYS A 119 -5.83 -3.45 3.07
N LEU A 120 -4.86 -2.67 3.54
CA LEU A 120 -4.33 -2.80 4.88
C LEU A 120 -4.00 -1.42 5.44
N CYS A 121 -4.12 -1.27 6.75
CA CYS A 121 -3.66 -0.10 7.48
C CYS A 121 -2.65 -0.53 8.56
N LEU A 122 -1.43 0.00 8.46
CA LEU A 122 -0.36 -0.16 9.44
C LEU A 122 -0.29 1.10 10.30
N GLN A 123 -0.12 0.95 11.61
CA GLN A 123 0.03 2.08 12.52
C GLN A 123 1.21 1.92 13.46
N ASP A 124 1.73 3.04 13.95
CA ASP A 124 2.66 3.14 15.07
C ASP A 124 1.97 3.90 16.20
N GLU A 125 1.55 3.18 17.25
CA GLU A 125 0.88 3.76 18.42
C GLU A 125 1.83 4.63 19.27
N GLY A 126 3.14 4.38 19.20
CA GLY A 126 4.13 5.18 19.92
C GLY A 126 4.37 6.55 19.27
N LYS A 127 4.03 6.68 17.99
CA LYS A 127 4.19 7.90 17.18
C LYS A 127 2.86 8.53 16.76
N ASP A 128 1.75 7.84 16.98
CA ASP A 128 0.41 8.26 16.58
C ASP A 128 0.34 8.62 15.09
N ILE A 129 0.76 7.67 14.26
CA ILE A 129 0.76 7.77 12.80
C ILE A 129 0.30 6.46 12.17
N SER A 130 -0.25 6.55 10.96
CA SER A 130 -0.68 5.40 10.18
C SER A 130 -0.30 5.53 8.71
N VAL A 131 -0.24 4.38 8.04
CA VAL A 131 -0.11 4.28 6.58
C VAL A 131 -1.12 3.27 6.07
N ASP A 132 -2.05 3.74 5.24
CA ASP A 132 -2.97 2.92 4.47
C ASP A 132 -2.36 2.55 3.13
N PHE A 133 -2.61 1.31 2.74
CA PHE A 133 -2.35 0.81 1.40
C PHE A 133 -3.66 0.29 0.84
N ASP A 134 -4.11 0.90 -0.24
CA ASP A 134 -5.30 0.47 -0.97
C ASP A 134 -4.93 0.23 -2.44
N VAL A 135 -4.99 -1.04 -2.85
CA VAL A 135 -4.64 -1.47 -4.20
C VAL A 135 -5.89 -1.68 -5.09
N SER A 136 -7.07 -1.24 -4.65
CA SER A 136 -8.34 -1.47 -5.34
C SER A 136 -8.80 -0.31 -6.24
N ASP A 137 -8.48 0.94 -5.88
CA ASP A 137 -8.86 2.16 -6.61
C ASP A 137 -7.62 3.06 -6.87
N ASP A 138 -6.76 2.66 -7.84
CA ASP A 138 -5.56 3.39 -8.32
C ASP A 138 -4.25 3.28 -7.51
N GLU A 139 -4.09 2.25 -6.68
CA GLU A 139 -2.88 1.98 -5.89
C GLU A 139 -2.43 3.20 -5.06
N ALA A 140 -3.22 3.53 -4.03
CA ALA A 140 -2.94 4.66 -3.17
C ALA A 140 -2.20 4.22 -1.90
N PHE A 141 -1.07 4.87 -1.64
CA PHE A 141 -0.46 4.92 -0.31
C PHE A 141 -0.89 6.21 0.33
N VAL A 142 -1.47 6.14 1.52
CA VAL A 142 -1.88 7.32 2.28
C VAL A 142 -1.19 7.30 3.62
N ALA A 143 -0.38 8.31 3.89
CA ALA A 143 0.21 8.53 5.20
C ALA A 143 -0.59 9.56 5.96
N SER A 144 -0.85 9.27 7.23
CA SER A 144 -1.72 10.07 8.08
C SER A 144 -1.10 10.28 9.47
N THR A 145 -1.43 11.39 10.11
CA THR A 145 -1.34 11.50 11.58
C THR A 145 -2.55 10.80 12.19
N GLY A 146 -2.38 10.26 13.40
CA GLY A 146 -3.39 9.45 14.07
C GLY A 146 -3.30 7.96 13.73
N LEU A 147 -4.14 7.18 14.41
CA LEU A 147 -4.28 5.73 14.22
C LEU A 147 -5.31 5.42 13.12
N CYS A 148 -5.34 4.18 12.64
CA CYS A 148 -6.17 3.78 11.50
C CYS A 148 -7.69 4.06 11.64
N ASP A 149 -8.20 4.18 12.87
CA ASP A 149 -9.62 4.48 13.15
C ASP A 149 -9.92 5.99 13.26
N ASP A 150 -8.90 6.84 13.41
CA ASP A 150 -9.02 8.28 13.61
C ASP A 150 -7.77 8.99 13.05
N GLN A 151 -7.78 9.20 11.73
CA GLN A 151 -6.62 9.65 10.97
C GLN A 151 -6.87 10.93 10.19
N GLU A 152 -5.84 11.76 10.09
CA GLU A 152 -5.79 12.95 9.24
C GLU A 152 -4.71 12.76 8.17
N GLU A 153 -5.11 12.77 6.90
CA GLU A 153 -4.20 12.57 5.75
C GLU A 153 -3.15 13.67 5.67
N VAL A 154 -1.88 13.27 5.64
CA VAL A 154 -0.70 14.15 5.53
C VAL A 154 -0.16 14.14 4.12
N ALA A 155 0.02 12.96 3.55
CA ALA A 155 0.58 12.78 2.22
C ALA A 155 0.00 11.54 1.54
N ARG A 156 -0.08 11.58 0.20
CA ARG A 156 -0.56 10.49 -0.62
C ARG A 156 0.34 10.27 -1.82
N LEU A 157 0.65 9.01 -2.11
CA LEU A 157 1.23 8.63 -3.40
C LEU A 157 0.09 8.32 -4.37
N VAL A 158 0.18 8.91 -5.56
CA VAL A 158 -0.81 8.75 -6.64
C VAL A 158 -0.11 8.32 -7.92
N SER A 159 -0.82 7.62 -8.80
CA SER A 159 -0.30 7.35 -10.14
C SER A 159 -0.17 8.65 -10.94
N ASP A 160 1.04 8.95 -11.44
CA ASP A 160 1.32 10.13 -12.26
C ASP A 160 2.30 9.80 -13.39
N GLU A 161 1.76 9.54 -14.58
CA GLU A 161 2.52 9.22 -15.81
C GLU A 161 3.47 10.35 -16.26
N SER A 162 3.35 11.57 -15.71
CA SER A 162 4.26 12.67 -16.03
C SER A 162 5.60 12.59 -15.28
N THR A 163 5.67 11.77 -14.23
CA THR A 163 6.90 11.52 -13.46
C THR A 163 7.68 10.34 -14.03
N LYS A 164 9.00 10.30 -13.78
CA LYS A 164 9.88 9.25 -14.33
C LYS A 164 9.57 7.85 -13.79
N ASP A 165 9.03 7.78 -12.59
CA ASP A 165 8.71 6.55 -11.87
C ASP A 165 7.20 6.26 -11.89
N GLY A 166 6.39 7.10 -12.53
CA GLY A 166 4.94 6.95 -12.58
C GLY A 166 4.22 7.27 -11.27
N ILE A 167 4.91 7.87 -10.28
CA ILE A 167 4.38 8.13 -8.94
C ILE A 167 4.43 9.64 -8.63
N GLY A 168 3.26 10.24 -8.48
CA GLY A 168 3.06 11.60 -7.96
C GLY A 168 2.96 11.63 -6.44
N ILE A 169 3.14 12.83 -5.88
CA ILE A 169 2.96 13.09 -4.44
C ILE A 169 1.93 14.21 -4.29
N GLU A 170 0.89 13.95 -3.51
CA GLU A 170 -0.08 14.94 -3.03
C GLU A 170 0.11 15.16 -1.52
N GLY A 171 -0.20 16.37 -1.03
CA GLY A 171 -0.01 16.75 0.37
C GLY A 171 1.42 17.16 0.72
N ASP A 172 1.91 16.74 1.89
CA ASP A 172 3.27 17.01 2.37
C ASP A 172 4.32 16.33 1.48
N ARG A 173 5.19 17.14 0.89
CA ARG A 173 6.20 16.66 -0.05
C ARG A 173 7.37 15.95 0.63
N GLU A 174 7.74 16.32 1.84
CA GLU A 174 8.86 15.69 2.55
C GLU A 174 8.47 14.28 3.00
N VAL A 175 7.27 14.15 3.60
CA VAL A 175 6.69 12.86 3.99
C VAL A 175 6.46 11.98 2.76
N GLY A 176 5.78 12.51 1.74
CA GLY A 176 5.51 11.77 0.51
C GLY A 176 6.80 11.34 -0.22
N ALA A 177 7.84 12.19 -0.24
CA ALA A 177 9.13 11.82 -0.85
C ALA A 177 9.85 10.71 -0.06
N ALA A 178 9.80 10.75 1.27
CA ALA A 178 10.42 9.72 2.11
C ALA A 178 9.74 8.35 1.92
N ILE A 179 8.39 8.33 1.89
CA ILE A 179 7.62 7.11 1.63
C ILE A 179 7.87 6.60 0.20
N LYS A 180 7.82 7.50 -0.79
CA LYS A 180 8.11 7.17 -2.18
C LYS A 180 9.50 6.55 -2.32
N GLN A 181 10.52 7.11 -1.65
CA GLN A 181 11.86 6.55 -1.66
C GLN A 181 11.88 5.14 -1.07
N ALA A 182 11.23 4.91 0.08
CA ALA A 182 11.13 3.57 0.67
C ALA A 182 10.42 2.56 -0.25
N PHE A 183 9.39 3.00 -0.98
CA PHE A 183 8.70 2.19 -1.97
C PHE A 183 9.60 1.84 -3.17
N VAL A 184 10.26 2.85 -3.77
CA VAL A 184 11.17 2.67 -4.90
C VAL A 184 12.38 1.83 -4.53
N ASP A 185 12.93 1.98 -3.33
CA ASP A 185 14.05 1.16 -2.84
C ASP A 185 13.67 -0.32 -2.73
N LYS A 186 12.41 -0.62 -2.37
CA LYS A 186 11.92 -2.00 -2.27
C LYS A 186 11.65 -2.63 -3.62
N PHE A 187 11.01 -1.90 -4.54
CA PHE A 187 10.47 -2.49 -5.78
C PHE A 187 11.29 -2.16 -7.03
N GLY A 188 12.14 -1.14 -7.01
CA GLY A 188 12.89 -0.66 -8.16
C GLY A 188 11.97 -0.07 -9.23
N ALA A 189 12.20 1.18 -9.62
CA ALA A 189 11.60 1.74 -10.83
C ALA A 189 12.12 1.02 -12.10
#